data_AF-A0AAU9NXW6-F1
#
_entry.id   AF-A0AAU9NXW6-F1
#
_cell.length_a   1.000
_cell.length_b   1.000
_cell.length_c   1.000
_cell.angle_alpha   90.00
_cell.angle_beta   90.00
_cell.angle_gamma   90.00
#
_symmetry.space_group_name_H-M   'P 1'
#
loop_
_entity.id
_entity.type
_entity.pdbx_description
1 polymer ?
#
loop_
_entity_poly.entity_id
_entity_poly.type
_entity_poly.pdbx_seq_one_letter_code
_entity_poly.pdbx_strand_id
1 'polypeptide(L)'
;MEALHRNIETKRSGYKDKVMYHVFTMNTYWYIYMRTRNTELGKLLGENYMRKNYKVVAEEAAYLYEKQAWGGLVRLLDKEDIGDEGIGNENIIKGKLEAFLKGFEEIAQRHTSRYSIPEADLRAQIKEATVKLIVPVYSDFLEVFSGVINVKLYSSPESVESLLGQIFSGNGRSSSMGARRREINRMEGRNSVSSEIDSIPGRRSVDRFQRNRSNANAGDD
;
A
#
# COMPACT_ATOMS: atom_id res chain seq x y z
N MET A 1 3.16 21.08 -9.05
CA MET A 1 2.55 19.86 -8.46
C MET A 1 1.16 19.53 -9.01
N GLU A 2 0.45 20.46 -9.66
CA GLU A 2 -0.92 20.26 -10.17
C GLU A 2 -1.06 19.17 -11.24
N ALA A 3 -0.14 19.10 -12.20
CA ALA A 3 -0.17 18.07 -13.24
C ALA A 3 -0.14 16.64 -12.66
N LEU A 4 0.63 16.43 -11.59
CA LEU A 4 0.67 15.16 -10.87
C LEU A 4 -0.68 14.85 -10.22
N HIS A 5 -1.29 15.84 -9.55
CA HIS A 5 -2.60 15.67 -8.92
C HIS A 5 -3.69 15.30 -9.95
N ARG A 6 -3.73 16.00 -11.09
CA ARG A 6 -4.68 15.71 -12.18
C ARG A 6 -4.50 14.29 -12.74
N ASN A 7 -3.25 13.84 -12.90
CA ASN A 7 -2.97 12.49 -13.37
C ASN A 7 -3.45 11.42 -12.36
N ILE A 8 -3.18 11.64 -11.07
CA ILE A 8 -3.65 10.76 -10.00
C ILE A 8 -5.18 10.72 -9.98
N GLU A 9 -5.85 11.88 -10.08
CA GLU A 9 -7.30 11.96 -10.11
C GLU A 9 -7.89 11.15 -11.27
N THR A 10 -7.40 11.39 -12.47
CA THR A 10 -7.86 10.70 -13.69
C THR A 10 -7.68 9.18 -13.57
N LYS A 11 -6.56 8.74 -12.99
CA LYS A 11 -6.28 7.31 -12.82
C LYS A 11 -7.16 6.69 -11.73
N ARG A 12 -7.31 7.35 -10.58
CA ARG A 12 -8.14 6.80 -9.49
C ARG A 12 -9.61 6.75 -9.88
N SER A 13 -10.14 7.77 -10.56
CA SER A 13 -11.54 7.83 -11.01
C SER A 13 -11.90 6.73 -12.02
N GLY A 14 -10.91 6.13 -12.70
CA GLY A 14 -11.12 5.01 -13.61
C GLY A 14 -11.46 3.68 -12.92
N TYR A 15 -11.22 3.54 -11.60
CA TYR A 15 -11.57 2.33 -10.88
C TYR A 15 -13.07 2.30 -10.55
N LYS A 16 -13.78 1.28 -11.08
CA LYS A 16 -15.17 0.99 -10.72
C LYS A 16 -15.30 0.50 -9.29
N ASP A 17 -14.33 -0.31 -8.84
CA ASP A 17 -14.23 -0.78 -7.46
C ASP A 17 -13.73 0.36 -6.57
N LYS A 18 -14.60 0.81 -5.65
CA LYS A 18 -14.29 1.90 -4.72
C LYS A 18 -13.21 1.51 -3.71
N VAL A 19 -13.09 0.24 -3.35
CA VAL A 19 -11.99 -0.23 -2.49
C VAL A 19 -10.66 -0.07 -3.23
N MET A 20 -10.60 -0.45 -4.51
CA MET A 20 -9.40 -0.27 -5.34
C MET A 20 -9.05 1.22 -5.54
N TYR A 21 -10.06 2.08 -5.68
CA TYR A 21 -9.87 3.54 -5.70
C TYR A 21 -9.12 4.02 -4.45
N HIS A 22 -9.54 3.57 -3.26
CA HIS A 22 -8.91 3.95 -2.00
C HIS A 22 -7.51 3.33 -1.84
N VAL A 23 -7.32 2.05 -2.17
CA VAL A 23 -6.00 1.39 -2.17
C VAL A 23 -5.00 2.12 -3.07
N PHE A 24 -5.39 2.45 -4.30
CA PHE A 24 -4.55 3.19 -5.22
C PHE A 24 -4.20 4.59 -4.67
N THR A 25 -5.18 5.29 -4.11
CA THR A 25 -4.99 6.63 -3.54
C THR A 25 -4.01 6.58 -2.36
N MET A 26 -4.27 5.74 -1.37
CA MET A 26 -3.41 5.51 -0.21
C MET A 26 -1.97 5.22 -0.63
N ASN A 27 -1.76 4.22 -1.50
CA ASN A 27 -0.42 3.83 -1.94
C ASN A 27 0.33 4.97 -2.63
N THR A 28 -0.36 5.69 -3.51
CA THR A 28 0.25 6.73 -4.34
C THR A 28 0.66 7.94 -3.49
N TYR A 29 -0.26 8.43 -2.65
CA TYR A 29 0.00 9.59 -1.81
C TYR A 29 1.02 9.28 -0.70
N TRP A 30 0.98 8.07 -0.13
CA TRP A 30 1.98 7.62 0.83
C TRP A 30 3.37 7.56 0.18
N TYR A 31 3.48 6.98 -1.01
CA TYR A 31 4.74 6.92 -1.74
C TYR A 31 5.30 8.33 -2.02
N ILE A 32 4.48 9.25 -2.51
CA ILE A 32 4.91 10.64 -2.77
C ILE A 32 5.41 11.30 -1.48
N TYR A 33 4.66 11.17 -0.39
CA TYR A 33 5.05 11.73 0.90
C TYR A 33 6.40 11.17 1.36
N MET A 34 6.54 9.84 1.42
CA MET A 34 7.73 9.17 1.93
C MET A 34 8.98 9.44 1.09
N ARG A 35 8.84 9.48 -0.25
CA ARG A 35 9.97 9.69 -1.16
C ARG A 35 10.38 11.15 -1.29
N THR A 36 9.50 12.09 -0.97
CA THR A 36 9.77 13.53 -1.14
C THR A 36 10.16 14.21 0.17
N ARG A 37 9.64 13.78 1.33
CA ARG A 37 9.78 14.50 2.61
C ARG A 37 11.23 14.79 3.05
N ASN A 38 12.20 13.96 2.65
CA ASN A 38 13.60 14.09 3.05
C ASN A 38 14.52 14.57 1.91
N THR A 39 13.96 15.10 0.81
CA THR A 39 14.74 15.60 -0.33
C THR A 39 14.79 17.12 -0.33
N GLU A 40 15.64 17.71 -1.20
CA GLU A 40 15.66 19.16 -1.43
C GLU A 40 14.30 19.70 -1.89
N LEU A 41 13.58 18.92 -2.71
CA LEU A 41 12.22 19.26 -3.11
C LEU A 41 11.27 19.29 -1.91
N GLY A 42 11.38 18.32 -0.99
CA GLY A 42 10.58 18.33 0.25
C GLY A 42 10.84 19.55 1.11
N LYS A 43 12.11 19.98 1.22
CA LYS A 43 12.49 21.22 1.93
C LYS A 43 11.91 22.46 1.25
N LEU A 44 11.97 22.52 -0.08
CA LEU A 44 11.43 23.63 -0.86
C LEU A 44 9.90 23.73 -0.76
N LEU A 45 9.20 22.59 -0.80
CA LEU A 45 7.75 22.53 -0.65
C LEU A 45 7.30 22.86 0.78
N GLY A 46 8.13 22.53 1.76
CA GLY A 46 7.84 22.73 3.18
C GLY A 46 7.06 21.58 3.79
N GLU A 47 7.35 21.29 5.06
CA GLU A 47 6.79 20.14 5.77
C GLU A 47 5.26 20.21 5.91
N ASN A 48 4.72 21.39 6.22
CA ASN A 48 3.28 21.60 6.37
C ASN A 48 2.52 21.33 5.07
N TYR A 49 3.07 21.77 3.93
CA TYR A 49 2.50 21.49 2.62
C TYR A 49 2.53 19.99 2.32
N MET A 50 3.67 19.33 2.57
CA MET A 50 3.82 17.90 2.33
C MET A 50 2.85 17.06 3.18
N ARG A 51 2.69 17.43 4.45
CA ARG A 51 1.78 16.75 5.38
C ARG A 51 0.32 16.91 4.95
N LYS A 52 -0.12 18.15 4.71
CA LYS A 52 -1.51 18.45 4.37
C LYS A 52 -1.94 17.84 3.03
N ASN A 53 -1.09 17.93 2.00
CA ASN A 53 -1.47 17.57 0.65
C ASN A 53 -1.18 16.09 0.28
N TYR A 54 -0.31 15.40 1.03
CA TYR A 54 0.02 14.01 0.73
C TYR A 54 -0.23 13.07 1.90
N LYS A 55 0.31 13.36 3.10
CA LYS A 55 0.17 12.45 4.24
C LYS A 55 -1.30 12.28 4.66
N VAL A 56 -2.00 13.39 4.89
CA VAL A 56 -3.41 13.38 5.32
C VAL A 56 -4.30 12.70 4.27
N VAL A 57 -4.05 12.94 2.98
CA VAL A 57 -4.81 12.30 1.89
C VAL A 57 -4.58 10.79 1.86
N ALA A 58 -3.35 10.33 2.14
CA ALA A 58 -3.06 8.91 2.25
C ALA A 58 -3.75 8.26 3.45
N GLU A 59 -3.74 8.93 4.61
CA GLU A 59 -4.39 8.49 5.84
C GLU A 59 -5.92 8.44 5.71
N GLU A 60 -6.53 9.45 5.07
CA GLU A 60 -7.95 9.46 4.79
C GLU A 60 -8.35 8.32 3.82
N ALA A 61 -7.54 8.09 2.78
CA ALA A 61 -7.77 6.99 1.86
C ALA A 61 -7.61 5.62 2.53
N ALA A 62 -6.67 5.48 3.47
CA ALA A 62 -6.51 4.27 4.29
C ALA A 62 -7.76 4.00 5.14
N TYR A 63 -8.26 5.02 5.84
CA TYR A 63 -9.49 4.92 6.62
C TYR A 63 -10.71 4.54 5.76
N LEU A 64 -10.86 5.17 4.58
CA LEU A 64 -11.96 4.85 3.67
C LEU A 64 -11.85 3.45 3.08
N TYR A 65 -10.63 2.98 2.80
CA TYR A 65 -10.39 1.59 2.44
C TYR A 65 -10.90 0.65 3.55
N GLU A 66 -10.51 0.89 4.80
CA GLU A 66 -10.91 0.03 5.94
C GLU A 66 -12.42 0.00 6.11
N LYS A 67 -13.03 1.19 6.15
CA LYS A 67 -14.48 1.34 6.29
C LYS A 67 -15.24 0.62 5.18
N GLN A 68 -14.78 0.72 3.94
CA GLN A 68 -15.49 0.18 2.79
C GLN A 68 -15.23 -1.31 2.56
N ALA A 69 -14.01 -1.78 2.83
CA ALA A 69 -13.67 -3.19 2.70
C ALA A 69 -14.23 -4.00 3.86
N TRP A 70 -14.09 -3.53 5.10
CA TRP A 70 -14.30 -4.34 6.31
C TRP A 70 -15.50 -3.89 7.16
N GLY A 71 -15.94 -2.64 7.04
CA GLY A 71 -17.01 -2.09 7.89
C GLY A 71 -18.36 -2.81 7.76
N GLY A 72 -18.64 -3.44 6.61
CA GLY A 72 -19.82 -4.28 6.45
C GLY A 72 -19.80 -5.51 7.37
N LEU A 73 -18.63 -6.11 7.62
CA LEU A 73 -18.50 -7.27 8.52
C LEU A 73 -18.78 -6.90 9.97
N VAL A 74 -18.27 -5.74 10.41
CA VAL A 74 -18.53 -5.23 11.76
C VAL A 74 -20.04 -5.08 11.99
N ARG A 75 -20.75 -4.52 11.02
CA ARG A 75 -22.21 -4.35 11.09
C ARG A 75 -22.99 -5.67 11.13
N LEU A 76 -22.51 -6.73 10.47
CA LEU A 76 -23.18 -8.03 10.53
C LEU A 76 -23.25 -8.57 11.96
N LEU A 77 -22.19 -8.29 12.75
CA LEU A 77 -22.08 -8.70 14.14
C LEU A 77 -22.62 -7.65 15.13
N ASP A 78 -23.29 -6.61 14.64
CA ASP A 78 -23.97 -5.66 15.50
C ASP A 78 -25.09 -6.39 16.27
N LYS A 79 -25.06 -6.22 17.59
CA LYS A 79 -25.96 -6.86 18.54
C LYS A 79 -27.31 -6.13 18.56
N GLU A 80 -27.32 -4.81 18.31
CA GLU A 80 -28.55 -4.02 18.26
C GLU A 80 -29.49 -4.51 17.15
N ASP A 81 -28.91 -4.97 16.02
CA ASP A 81 -29.64 -5.54 14.88
C ASP A 81 -30.28 -6.91 15.16
N ILE A 82 -29.99 -7.56 16.31
CA ILE A 82 -30.56 -8.86 16.68
C ILE A 82 -31.91 -8.69 17.38
N GLY A 83 -32.10 -7.59 18.12
CA GLY A 83 -33.27 -7.34 18.95
C GLY A 83 -33.45 -8.33 20.11
N ASP A 84 -34.29 -7.99 21.08
CA ASP A 84 -34.47 -8.79 22.31
C ASP A 84 -34.96 -10.23 22.03
N GLU A 85 -35.81 -10.41 21.02
CA GLU A 85 -36.33 -11.73 20.63
C GLU A 85 -35.27 -12.60 19.89
N GLY A 86 -34.28 -11.98 19.25
CA GLY A 86 -33.25 -12.67 18.49
C GLY A 86 -32.08 -13.17 19.35
N ILE A 87 -31.87 -12.59 20.53
CA ILE A 87 -30.73 -12.91 21.42
C ILE A 87 -30.75 -14.38 21.88
N GLY A 88 -31.93 -14.99 21.98
CA GLY A 88 -32.10 -16.42 22.30
C GLY A 88 -32.22 -17.33 21.07
N ASN A 89 -32.24 -16.78 19.86
CA ASN A 89 -32.51 -17.53 18.64
C ASN A 89 -31.20 -17.99 17.99
N GLU A 90 -30.84 -19.24 18.27
CA GLU A 90 -29.65 -19.91 17.73
C GLU A 90 -29.53 -19.76 16.20
N ASN A 91 -30.62 -19.87 15.44
CA ASN A 91 -30.56 -19.80 13.98
C ASN A 91 -30.18 -18.40 13.46
N ILE A 92 -30.65 -17.34 14.12
CA ILE A 92 -30.32 -15.95 13.74
C ILE A 92 -28.84 -15.68 14.00
N ILE A 93 -28.35 -16.09 15.17
CA ILE A 93 -26.95 -15.90 15.59
C ILE A 93 -26.01 -16.67 14.65
N LYS A 94 -26.32 -17.95 14.37
CA LYS A 94 -25.55 -18.75 13.41
C LYS A 94 -25.53 -18.12 12.03
N GLY A 95 -26.68 -17.67 11.54
CA GLY A 95 -26.78 -17.02 10.22
C GLY A 95 -25.91 -15.76 10.11
N LYS A 96 -25.88 -14.91 11.15
CA LYS A 96 -24.98 -13.74 11.21
C LYS A 96 -23.51 -14.14 11.19
N LEU A 97 -23.14 -15.17 11.97
CA LEU A 97 -21.76 -15.64 12.06
C LEU A 97 -21.27 -16.28 10.75
N GLU A 98 -22.11 -17.07 10.10
CA GLU A 98 -21.84 -17.65 8.78
C GLU A 98 -21.72 -16.55 7.71
N ALA A 99 -22.60 -15.55 7.73
CA ALA A 99 -22.53 -14.40 6.83
C ALA A 99 -21.24 -13.60 7.04
N PHE A 100 -20.81 -13.40 8.30
CA PHE A 100 -19.55 -12.76 8.63
C PHE A 100 -18.36 -13.55 8.07
N LEU A 101 -18.27 -14.86 8.33
CA LEU A 101 -17.14 -15.68 7.90
C LEU A 101 -17.05 -15.76 6.37
N LYS A 102 -18.19 -15.92 5.70
CA LYS A 102 -18.26 -15.88 4.23
C LYS A 102 -17.80 -14.54 3.68
N GLY A 103 -18.30 -13.43 4.24
CA GLY A 103 -17.90 -12.09 3.83
C GLY A 103 -16.41 -11.84 4.07
N PHE A 104 -15.88 -12.31 5.20
CA PHE A 104 -14.46 -12.27 5.54
C PHE A 104 -13.62 -12.98 4.47
N GLU A 105 -13.99 -14.20 4.09
CA GLU A 105 -13.28 -14.95 3.05
C GLU A 105 -13.32 -14.25 1.68
N GLU A 106 -14.48 -13.70 1.29
CA GLU A 106 -14.63 -12.95 0.04
C GLU A 106 -13.75 -11.68 0.01
N ILE A 107 -13.65 -10.97 1.14
CA ILE A 107 -12.78 -9.79 1.27
C ILE A 107 -11.31 -10.22 1.26
N ALA A 108 -10.95 -11.26 2.00
CA ALA A 108 -9.59 -11.82 2.04
C ALA A 108 -9.09 -12.24 0.65
N GLN A 109 -9.95 -12.92 -0.11
CA GLN A 109 -9.68 -13.33 -1.48
C GLN A 109 -9.50 -12.11 -2.41
N ARG A 110 -10.39 -11.12 -2.33
CA ARG A 110 -10.26 -9.87 -3.10
C ARG A 110 -8.97 -9.12 -2.76
N HIS A 111 -8.64 -9.03 -1.47
CA HIS A 111 -7.42 -8.36 -1.02
C HIS A 111 -6.18 -9.03 -1.59
N THR A 112 -6.06 -10.35 -1.43
CA THR A 112 -4.88 -11.10 -1.87
C THR A 112 -4.73 -11.17 -3.39
N SER A 113 -5.84 -11.13 -4.14
CA SER A 113 -5.84 -11.26 -5.61
C SER A 113 -5.79 -9.94 -6.37
N ARG A 114 -6.41 -8.87 -5.85
CA ARG A 114 -6.61 -7.61 -6.58
C ARG A 114 -5.87 -6.43 -5.98
N TYR A 115 -5.64 -6.45 -4.67
CA TYR A 115 -5.03 -5.31 -3.97
C TYR A 115 -3.56 -5.61 -3.68
N SER A 116 -2.76 -4.55 -3.66
CA SER A 116 -1.35 -4.65 -3.33
C SER A 116 -0.95 -3.39 -2.58
N ILE A 117 -0.38 -3.52 -1.39
CA ILE A 117 0.15 -2.43 -0.58
C ILE A 117 1.66 -2.66 -0.48
N PRO A 118 2.48 -2.03 -1.34
CA PRO A 118 3.90 -2.38 -1.47
C PRO A 118 4.75 -1.97 -0.27
N GLU A 119 4.52 -0.75 0.24
CA GLU A 119 5.30 -0.17 1.34
C GLU A 119 5.02 -0.91 2.65
N ALA A 120 6.07 -1.43 3.29
CA ALA A 120 5.96 -2.32 4.45
C ALA A 120 5.35 -1.61 5.68
N ASP A 121 5.79 -0.39 5.97
CA ASP A 121 5.29 0.40 7.09
C ASP A 121 3.79 0.70 6.96
N LEU A 122 3.35 1.03 5.74
CA LEU A 122 1.95 1.27 5.44
C LEU A 122 1.15 -0.02 5.59
N ARG A 123 1.63 -1.12 5.01
CA ARG A 123 0.98 -2.42 5.12
C ARG A 123 0.84 -2.89 6.57
N ALA A 124 1.87 -2.66 7.40
CA ALA A 124 1.83 -2.97 8.82
C ALA A 124 0.77 -2.15 9.58
N GLN A 125 0.67 -0.85 9.30
CA GLN A 125 -0.35 0.02 9.89
C GLN A 125 -1.77 -0.41 9.51
N ILE A 126 -2.02 -0.69 8.22
CA ILE A 126 -3.33 -1.16 7.77
C ILE A 126 -3.69 -2.52 8.36
N LYS A 127 -2.71 -3.44 8.47
CA LYS A 127 -2.90 -4.72 9.13
C LYS A 127 -3.35 -4.50 10.59
N GLU A 128 -2.61 -3.69 11.33
CA GLU A 128 -2.89 -3.42 12.73
C GLU A 128 -4.29 -2.79 12.93
N ALA A 129 -4.64 -1.80 12.12
CA ALA A 129 -5.94 -1.15 12.18
C ALA A 129 -7.09 -2.10 11.78
N THR A 130 -6.88 -2.97 10.77
CA THR A 130 -7.87 -4.00 10.39
C THR A 130 -8.07 -5.03 11.51
N VAL A 131 -6.99 -5.47 12.16
CA VAL A 131 -7.07 -6.38 13.33
C VAL A 131 -7.84 -5.73 14.47
N LYS A 132 -7.52 -4.47 14.81
CA LYS A 132 -8.21 -3.69 15.84
C LYS A 132 -9.70 -3.44 15.52
N LEU A 133 -10.06 -3.40 14.25
CA LEU A 133 -11.44 -3.23 13.80
C LEU A 133 -12.26 -4.52 13.92
N ILE A 134 -11.67 -5.67 13.54
CA ILE A 134 -12.41 -6.91 13.32
C ILE A 134 -12.38 -7.84 14.55
N VAL A 135 -11.19 -8.07 15.10
CA VAL A 135 -11.00 -9.11 16.13
C VAL A 135 -11.80 -8.84 17.40
N PRO A 136 -11.84 -7.60 17.95
CA PRO A 136 -12.63 -7.34 19.15
C PRO A 136 -14.12 -7.60 18.96
N VAL A 137 -14.69 -7.16 17.83
CA VAL A 137 -16.13 -7.33 17.53
C VAL A 137 -16.47 -8.81 17.36
N TYR A 138 -15.61 -9.57 16.66
CA TYR A 138 -15.79 -11.00 16.49
C TYR A 138 -15.70 -11.78 17.81
N SER A 139 -14.70 -11.46 18.63
CA SER A 139 -14.48 -12.10 19.93
C SER A 139 -15.65 -11.84 20.89
N ASP A 140 -16.06 -10.58 21.01
CA ASP A 140 -17.18 -10.15 21.86
C ASP A 140 -18.51 -10.79 21.40
N PHE A 141 -18.72 -10.95 20.09
CA PHE A 141 -19.89 -11.66 19.58
C PHE A 141 -19.91 -13.14 19.99
N LEU A 142 -18.78 -13.84 19.87
CA LEU A 142 -18.68 -15.25 20.29
C LEU A 142 -18.87 -15.42 21.80
N GLU A 143 -18.31 -14.53 22.60
CA GLU A 143 -18.42 -14.56 24.06
C GLU A 143 -19.87 -14.40 24.51
N VAL A 144 -20.58 -13.39 23.98
CA VAL A 144 -21.97 -13.13 24.37
C VAL A 144 -22.90 -14.30 24.03
N PHE A 145 -22.68 -14.95 22.88
CA PHE A 145 -23.56 -16.03 22.42
C PHE A 145 -23.05 -17.44 22.72
N SER A 146 -21.99 -17.59 23.53
CA SER A 146 -21.41 -18.90 23.85
C SER A 146 -22.37 -19.84 24.59
N GLY A 147 -23.39 -19.29 25.27
CA GLY A 147 -24.46 -20.04 25.93
C GLY A 147 -25.61 -20.44 24.99
N VAL A 148 -25.67 -19.86 23.79
CA VAL A 148 -26.75 -20.09 22.80
C VAL A 148 -26.27 -20.93 21.63
N ILE A 149 -25.00 -20.77 21.22
CA ILE A 149 -24.40 -21.51 20.10
C ILE A 149 -23.17 -22.30 20.54
N ASN A 150 -22.90 -23.41 19.84
CA ASN A 150 -21.62 -24.11 20.00
C ASN A 150 -20.49 -23.38 19.26
N VAL A 151 -19.85 -22.43 19.93
CA VAL A 151 -18.76 -21.60 19.38
C VAL A 151 -17.56 -22.41 18.87
N LYS A 152 -17.35 -23.64 19.34
CA LYS A 152 -16.23 -24.51 18.93
C LYS A 152 -16.31 -24.95 17.46
N LEU A 153 -17.46 -24.78 16.82
CA LEU A 153 -17.66 -25.07 15.40
C LEU A 153 -17.13 -23.95 14.48
N TYR A 154 -16.79 -22.79 15.04
CA TYR A 154 -16.34 -21.62 14.31
C TYR A 154 -14.86 -21.33 14.53
N SER A 155 -14.26 -20.54 13.63
CA SER A 155 -12.86 -20.13 13.75
C SER A 155 -12.63 -19.36 15.06
N SER A 156 -11.52 -19.63 15.76
CA SER A 156 -11.20 -18.86 16.96
C SER A 156 -10.81 -17.41 16.60
N PRO A 157 -10.95 -16.44 17.52
CA PRO A 157 -10.48 -15.08 17.30
C PRO A 157 -8.99 -15.00 16.90
N GLU A 158 -8.14 -15.84 17.50
CA GLU A 158 -6.72 -15.94 17.17
C GLU A 158 -6.48 -16.47 15.75
N SER A 159 -7.35 -17.39 15.31
CA SER A 159 -7.32 -17.90 13.93
C SER A 159 -7.68 -16.80 12.93
N VAL A 160 -8.69 -15.99 13.23
CA VAL A 160 -9.07 -14.81 12.41
C VAL A 160 -7.95 -13.78 12.38
N GLU A 161 -7.31 -13.50 13.52
CA GLU A 161 -6.15 -12.60 13.60
C GLU A 161 -4.97 -13.13 12.76
N SER A 162 -4.67 -14.42 12.85
CA SER A 162 -3.62 -15.06 12.05
C SER A 162 -3.90 -14.96 10.54
N LEU A 163 -5.16 -15.17 10.13
CA LEU A 163 -5.58 -15.01 8.73
C LEU A 163 -5.44 -13.56 8.26
N LEU A 164 -5.84 -12.58 9.07
CA LEU A 164 -5.57 -11.16 8.81
C LEU A 164 -4.06 -10.93 8.66
N GLY A 165 -3.25 -11.52 9.54
CA GLY A 165 -1.80 -11.56 9.41
C GLY A 165 -1.35 -11.96 8.01
N GLN A 166 -1.81 -13.12 7.54
CA GLN A 166 -1.46 -13.68 6.23
C GLN A 166 -1.91 -12.80 5.06
N ILE A 167 -3.13 -12.23 5.12
CA ILE A 167 -3.67 -11.32 4.10
C ILE A 167 -2.76 -10.11 3.86
N PHE A 168 -2.10 -9.63 4.93
CA PHE A 168 -1.19 -8.48 4.89
C PHE A 168 0.29 -8.85 4.93
N SER A 169 0.65 -10.14 4.97
CA SER A 169 2.07 -10.58 5.02
C SER A 169 2.87 -10.22 3.76
N GLY A 170 2.23 -9.64 2.75
CA GLY A 170 2.88 -9.24 1.51
C GLY A 170 3.33 -10.49 0.80
N ASN A 171 2.44 -11.13 0.04
CA ASN A 171 2.83 -12.22 -0.83
C ASN A 171 4.12 -11.81 -1.54
N GLY A 172 5.18 -12.58 -1.33
CA GLY A 172 6.49 -12.45 -1.97
C GLY A 172 6.40 -12.71 -3.47
N ARG A 173 5.48 -12.04 -4.18
CA ARG A 173 5.63 -11.76 -5.59
C ARG A 173 6.76 -10.74 -5.65
N SER A 174 7.98 -11.26 -5.60
CA SER A 174 9.16 -10.58 -6.10
C SER A 174 8.82 -10.10 -7.51
N SER A 175 8.27 -8.90 -7.60
CA SER A 175 8.05 -8.22 -8.86
C SER A 175 9.42 -7.75 -9.28
N SER A 176 10.08 -8.58 -10.08
CA SER A 176 11.30 -8.27 -10.85
C SER A 176 11.15 -7.06 -11.80
N MET A 177 10.06 -6.29 -11.70
CA MET A 177 9.86 -5.01 -12.38
C MET A 177 10.77 -3.87 -11.91
N GLY A 178 11.69 -4.13 -10.96
CA GLY A 178 12.78 -3.20 -10.62
C GLY A 178 14.04 -3.33 -11.51
N ALA A 179 14.18 -4.40 -12.29
CA ALA A 179 15.40 -4.65 -13.09
C ALA A 179 15.32 -4.13 -14.53
N ARG A 180 14.13 -4.08 -15.15
CA ARG A 180 13.98 -3.72 -16.57
C ARG A 180 14.15 -2.24 -16.91
N ARG A 181 14.11 -1.33 -15.92
CA ARG A 181 14.29 0.10 -16.17
C ARG A 181 15.75 0.53 -16.38
N ARG A 182 16.72 -0.37 -16.17
CA ARG A 182 18.15 -0.08 -16.41
C ARG A 182 18.68 -0.52 -17.78
N GLU A 183 17.91 -1.25 -18.59
CA GLU A 183 18.37 -1.71 -19.91
C GLU A 183 17.86 -0.85 -21.08
N ILE A 184 16.78 -0.09 -20.92
CA ILE A 184 16.19 0.70 -22.02
C ILE A 184 17.06 1.94 -22.38
N ASN A 185 17.89 2.45 -21.46
CA ASN A 185 18.81 3.56 -21.75
C ASN A 185 20.14 3.14 -22.40
N ARG A 186 20.32 1.84 -22.74
CA ARG A 186 21.56 1.35 -23.38
C ARG A 186 21.43 1.00 -24.86
N MET A 187 20.25 1.15 -25.46
CA MET A 187 19.98 0.74 -26.84
C MET A 187 19.39 1.84 -27.73
N GLU A 188 19.62 3.12 -27.40
CA GLU A 188 19.44 4.22 -28.36
C GLU A 188 20.79 4.81 -28.71
N GLY A 189 21.39 4.28 -29.77
CA GLY A 189 22.64 4.78 -30.29
C GLY A 189 23.30 3.77 -31.21
N ARG A 190 22.66 3.49 -32.35
CA ARG A 190 23.31 3.22 -33.65
C ARG A 190 22.28 2.68 -34.64
N ASN A 191 21.94 3.49 -35.64
CA ASN A 191 21.77 3.02 -37.01
C ASN A 191 22.02 4.18 -37.97
N SER A 192 23.05 4.03 -38.82
CA SER A 192 23.06 4.30 -40.28
C SER A 192 24.48 4.13 -40.84
N VAL A 193 24.76 2.98 -41.48
CA VAL A 193 25.15 2.76 -42.91
C VAL A 193 25.74 4.00 -43.64
N SER A 194 26.82 4.01 -44.45
CA SER A 194 27.70 3.02 -45.11
C SER A 194 28.92 3.74 -45.76
N SER A 195 29.98 2.96 -46.02
CA SER A 195 30.96 3.00 -47.13
C SER A 195 31.93 4.17 -47.37
N GLU A 196 33.21 3.77 -47.34
CA GLU A 196 34.28 4.00 -48.33
C GLU A 196 35.35 5.10 -48.13
N ILE A 197 36.60 4.64 -48.40
CA ILE A 197 37.85 5.33 -48.79
C ILE A 197 38.88 5.69 -47.70
N ASP A 198 39.87 4.78 -47.63
CA ASP A 198 41.33 4.94 -47.65
C ASP A 198 42.05 6.25 -47.26
N SER A 199 43.11 6.02 -46.47
CA SER A 199 44.46 6.60 -46.53
C SER A 199 44.87 7.88 -45.76
N ILE A 200 45.73 7.61 -44.75
CA ILE A 200 47.01 8.27 -44.39
C ILE A 200 47.02 9.43 -43.35
N PRO A 201 48.08 9.51 -42.50
CA PRO A 201 47.95 9.74 -41.05
C PRO A 201 48.52 11.07 -40.56
N GLY A 202 48.23 11.44 -39.30
CA GLY A 202 48.84 12.62 -38.70
C GLY A 202 48.65 12.76 -37.19
N ARG A 203 49.74 12.50 -36.47
CA ARG A 203 50.18 13.12 -35.20
C ARG A 203 49.49 12.74 -33.87
N ARG A 204 50.21 11.84 -33.18
CA ARG A 204 50.81 11.97 -31.83
C ARG A 204 49.91 12.36 -30.64
N SER A 205 49.73 11.37 -29.77
CA SER A 205 49.52 11.49 -28.33
C SER A 205 50.40 12.53 -27.67
N VAL A 206 49.85 13.25 -26.69
CA VAL A 206 50.57 13.54 -25.44
C VAL A 206 49.62 13.34 -24.25
N ASP A 207 50.15 12.58 -23.31
CA ASP A 207 49.64 12.18 -22.01
C ASP A 207 49.18 13.32 -21.08
N ARG A 208 48.13 13.00 -20.31
CA ARG A 208 48.12 12.91 -18.83
C ARG A 208 49.09 13.85 -18.09
N PHE A 209 48.59 14.66 -17.16
CA PHE A 209 48.93 14.56 -15.73
C PHE A 209 48.15 15.58 -14.85
N GLN A 210 47.42 15.00 -13.88
CA GLN A 210 47.22 15.42 -12.48
C GLN A 210 47.12 16.91 -12.11
N ARG A 211 46.11 17.20 -11.27
CA ARG A 211 46.37 17.63 -9.88
C ARG A 211 45.12 17.46 -9.01
N ASN A 212 45.17 16.43 -8.18
CA ASN A 212 44.57 16.46 -6.85
C ASN A 212 45.55 17.20 -5.93
N ARG A 213 45.10 18.19 -5.19
CA ARG A 213 45.53 18.37 -3.80
C ARG A 213 44.56 19.24 -3.04
N SER A 214 43.96 18.59 -2.05
CA SER A 214 43.22 19.12 -0.94
C SER A 214 44.11 19.94 0.00
N ASN A 215 43.41 20.79 0.74
CA ASN A 215 43.62 21.17 2.14
C ASN A 215 44.50 22.37 2.52
N ALA A 216 43.85 23.13 3.43
CA ALA A 216 44.37 23.85 4.59
C ALA A 216 45.06 25.19 4.29
N ASN A 217 44.91 26.26 5.08
CA ASN A 217 44.11 26.61 6.26
C ASN A 217 44.56 28.04 6.61
N ALA A 218 43.73 28.79 7.36
CA ALA A 218 44.06 30.04 8.06
C ALA A 218 44.45 31.24 7.17
N GLY A 219 44.16 32.49 7.49
CA GLY A 219 43.68 33.17 8.69
C GLY A 219 44.05 34.65 8.51
N ASP A 220 43.22 35.54 9.07
CA ASP A 220 43.44 36.96 9.40
C ASP A 220 44.13 37.89 8.38
N ASP A 221 43.36 38.80 7.79
CA ASP A 221 43.34 40.24 8.14
C ASP A 221 42.04 40.90 7.63
#